data_AF-A0A1Z9TZV0-F1
#
_entry.id   AF-A0A1Z9TZV0-F1
#
_cell.length_a   1.000
_cell.length_b   1.000
_cell.length_c   1.000
_cell.angle_alpha   90.00
_cell.angle_beta   90.00
_cell.angle_gamma   90.00
#
_symmetry.space_group_name_H-M   'P 1'
#
loop_
_entity.id
_entity.type
_entity.pdbx_description
1 polymer ?
#
loop_
_entity_poly.entity_id
_entity_poly.type
_entity_poly.pdbx_seq_one_letter_code
_entity_poly.pdbx_strand_id
1 'polypeptide(L)'
;LLALVHGETIESHFVPTRPFRVNAGSIHSYVLMSDNSTKYLSELKAGDEVSVISSSGGVRKCIIGRLKIERRPFLIIRFKTKNEDVGQIILQQAETVRLIDKYGNALSVTELKINDEIMIRQQNQMRHIGKPLEGEMDEK
;
A
#
# COMPACT_ATOMS: atom_id res chain seq x y z
N LEU A 1 -5.44 1.42 -8.93
CA LEU A 1 -5.73 0.41 -7.88
C LEU A 1 -4.76 0.62 -6.72
N LEU A 2 -5.17 0.44 -5.45
CA LEU A 2 -4.24 0.56 -4.30
C LEU A 2 -4.18 -0.78 -3.56
N ALA A 3 -2.99 -1.38 -3.42
CA ALA A 3 -2.82 -2.61 -2.64
C ALA A 3 -2.71 -2.30 -1.14
N LEU A 4 -3.25 -3.19 -0.31
CA LEU A 4 -3.19 -3.04 1.14
C LEU A 4 -1.87 -3.59 1.69
N VAL A 5 -1.03 -2.71 2.24
CA VAL A 5 0.26 -3.06 2.85
C VAL A 5 0.11 -3.10 4.38
N HIS A 6 0.58 -4.17 5.00
CA HIS A 6 0.47 -4.40 6.44
C HIS A 6 1.37 -3.45 7.27
N GLY A 7 0.89 -3.06 8.46
CA GLY A 7 1.54 -2.10 9.37
C GLY A 7 2.74 -2.57 10.20
N GLU A 8 3.50 -3.59 9.76
CA GLU A 8 4.65 -4.19 10.46
C GLU A 8 4.48 -4.31 11.99
N THR A 9 3.26 -4.63 12.45
CA THR A 9 2.91 -4.79 13.87
C THR A 9 2.96 -6.24 14.35
N ILE A 10 3.27 -7.19 13.46
CA ILE A 10 3.42 -8.61 13.78
C ILE A 10 4.89 -8.87 14.13
N GLU A 11 5.12 -9.58 15.24
CA GLU A 11 6.45 -9.97 15.69
C GLU A 11 7.17 -10.79 14.62
N SER A 12 8.45 -10.53 14.41
CA SER A 12 9.31 -11.40 13.61
C SER A 12 10.51 -11.82 14.45
N HIS A 13 11.16 -12.93 14.07
CA HIS A 13 12.36 -13.43 14.74
C HIS A 13 13.53 -12.43 14.76
N PHE A 14 13.46 -11.39 13.92
CA PHE A 14 14.57 -10.45 13.70
C PHE A 14 14.28 -9.04 14.22
N VAL A 15 13.02 -8.69 14.52
CA VAL A 15 12.65 -7.31 14.88
C VAL A 15 11.52 -7.30 15.92
N PRO A 16 11.70 -6.59 17.05
CA PRO A 16 10.62 -6.41 18.02
C PRO A 16 9.46 -5.61 17.40
N THR A 17 8.24 -5.87 17.89
CA THR A 17 7.04 -5.16 17.42
C THR A 17 7.17 -3.65 17.64
N ARG A 18 6.84 -2.88 16.60
CA ARG A 18 6.72 -1.42 16.70
C ARG A 18 5.25 -1.06 16.88
N PRO A 19 4.92 0.04 17.60
CA PRO A 19 3.53 0.46 17.76
C PRO A 19 2.80 0.63 16.42
N PHE A 20 3.48 1.16 15.40
CA PHE A 20 3.03 1.19 14.01
C PHE A 20 4.16 1.62 13.05
N ARG A 21 4.46 0.83 12.01
CA ARG A 21 5.39 1.20 10.91
C ARG A 21 4.93 0.55 9.62
N VAL A 22 4.85 1.29 8.53
CA VAL A 22 4.57 0.72 7.20
C VAL A 22 5.80 0.80 6.31
N ASN A 23 6.08 -0.27 5.56
CA ASN A 23 6.93 -0.19 4.39
C ASN A 23 6.07 0.29 3.20
N ALA A 24 6.11 1.58 2.91
CA ALA A 24 5.16 2.16 1.97
C ALA A 24 5.42 1.80 0.50
N GLY A 25 6.60 1.26 0.17
CA GLY A 25 7.01 0.95 -1.19
C GLY A 25 7.89 2.02 -1.82
N SER A 26 7.75 2.19 -3.14
CA SER A 26 8.59 3.08 -3.94
C SER A 26 8.10 4.54 -3.96
N ILE A 27 9.01 5.50 -4.12
CA ILE A 27 8.70 6.94 -4.01
C ILE A 27 7.62 7.45 -4.99
N HIS A 28 7.41 6.77 -6.12
CA HIS A 28 6.40 7.13 -7.13
C HIS A 28 5.05 6.46 -6.88
N SER A 29 4.92 5.61 -5.86
CA SER A 29 3.64 5.00 -5.50
C SER A 29 2.71 6.03 -4.86
N TYR A 30 1.42 5.86 -5.07
CA TYR A 30 0.40 6.66 -4.40
C TYR A 30 0.02 6.05 -3.04
N VAL A 31 -0.27 6.93 -2.08
CA VAL A 31 -0.93 6.58 -0.81
C VAL A 31 -2.31 7.23 -0.75
N LEU A 32 -3.24 6.60 -0.02
CA LEU A 32 -4.54 7.18 0.29
C LEU A 32 -4.43 8.15 1.48
N MET A 33 -4.78 9.40 1.26
CA MET A 33 -4.85 10.44 2.29
C MET A 33 -6.13 10.27 3.13
N SER A 34 -6.19 10.92 4.30
CA SER A 34 -7.35 10.85 5.20
C SER A 34 -8.62 11.52 4.65
N ASP A 35 -8.46 12.43 3.68
CA ASP A 35 -9.54 13.14 2.98
C ASP A 35 -9.99 12.44 1.67
N ASN A 36 -9.61 11.17 1.47
CA ASN A 36 -9.81 10.36 0.26
C ASN A 36 -9.04 10.83 -1.00
N SER A 37 -8.25 11.90 -0.94
CA SER A 37 -7.28 12.21 -1.99
C SER A 37 -6.14 11.18 -2.00
N THR A 38 -5.30 11.22 -3.02
CA THR A 38 -4.04 10.45 -3.05
C THR A 38 -2.87 11.40 -3.19
N LYS A 39 -1.73 10.96 -2.71
CA LYS A 39 -0.48 11.72 -2.78
C LYS A 39 0.66 10.78 -3.12
N TYR A 40 1.68 11.26 -3.83
CA TYR A 40 2.86 10.43 -4.05
C TYR A 40 3.63 10.26 -2.73
N LEU A 41 4.23 9.09 -2.53
CA LEU A 41 5.08 8.85 -1.35
C LEU A 41 6.26 9.83 -1.27
N SER A 42 6.78 10.28 -2.41
CA SER A 42 7.83 11.32 -2.49
C SER A 42 7.42 12.68 -1.93
N GLU A 43 6.11 12.97 -1.91
CA GLU A 43 5.58 14.27 -1.49
C GLU A 43 5.16 14.30 -0.01
N LEU A 44 5.14 13.13 0.65
CA LEU A 44 4.74 13.02 2.04
C LEU A 44 5.74 13.69 2.98
N LYS A 45 5.20 14.31 4.03
CA LYS A 45 5.97 14.89 5.13
C LYS A 45 5.40 14.48 6.48
N ALA A 46 6.20 14.64 7.53
CA ALA A 46 5.71 14.48 8.89
C ALA A 46 4.55 15.48 9.13
N GLY A 47 3.51 15.03 9.83
CA GLY A 47 2.28 15.79 10.03
C GLY A 47 1.20 15.56 8.96
N ASP A 48 1.53 14.99 7.79
CA ASP A 48 0.50 14.62 6.82
C ASP A 48 -0.42 13.53 7.39
N GLU A 49 -1.69 13.57 6.99
CA GLU A 49 -2.75 12.70 7.51
C GLU A 49 -3.16 11.67 6.45
N VAL A 50 -2.88 10.39 6.74
CA VAL A 50 -3.13 9.27 5.83
C VAL A 50 -4.24 8.36 6.34
N SER A 51 -4.84 7.62 5.43
CA SER A 51 -5.81 6.59 5.76
C SER A 51 -5.13 5.28 6.12
N VAL A 52 -5.53 4.67 7.24
CA VAL A 52 -5.21 3.29 7.61
C VAL A 52 -6.49 2.48 7.52
N ILE A 53 -6.45 1.39 6.76
CA ILE A 53 -7.62 0.56 6.45
C ILE A 53 -7.43 -0.82 7.08
N SER A 54 -8.45 -1.34 7.76
CA SER A 54 -8.50 -2.73 8.23
C SER A 54 -8.91 -3.68 7.10
N SER A 55 -8.63 -4.98 7.26
CA SER A 55 -9.10 -6.01 6.33
C SER A 55 -10.63 -6.09 6.23
N SER A 56 -11.36 -5.60 7.24
CA SER A 56 -12.82 -5.46 7.21
C SER A 56 -13.34 -4.20 6.49
N GLY A 57 -12.44 -3.36 5.96
CA GLY A 57 -12.78 -2.11 5.27
C GLY A 57 -12.97 -0.90 6.18
N GLY A 58 -12.79 -1.04 7.50
CA GLY A 58 -12.81 0.06 8.44
C GLY A 58 -11.67 1.04 8.18
N VAL A 59 -11.97 2.33 8.11
CA VAL A 59 -10.98 3.38 7.82
C VAL A 59 -10.77 4.24 9.05
N ARG A 60 -9.51 4.51 9.39
CA ARG A 60 -9.14 5.50 10.39
C ARG A 60 -8.05 6.43 9.86
N LYS A 61 -8.05 7.66 10.37
CA LYS A 61 -6.98 8.63 10.14
C LYS A 61 -5.76 8.31 10.99
N CYS A 62 -4.57 8.50 10.42
CA CYS A 62 -3.28 8.42 11.11
C CYS A 62 -2.38 9.59 10.69
N ILE A 63 -1.61 10.13 11.64
CA ILE A 63 -0.65 11.23 11.40
C ILE A 63 0.74 10.62 11.20
N ILE A 64 1.43 11.02 10.14
CA ILE A 64 2.81 10.58 9.90
C ILE A 64 3.74 11.25 10.93
N GLY A 65 4.33 10.45 11.81
CA GLY A 65 5.34 10.94 12.76
C GLY A 65 6.71 11.18 12.11
N ARG A 66 7.16 10.25 11.26
CA ARG A 66 8.47 10.30 10.59
C ARG A 66 8.46 9.51 9.29
N LEU A 67 9.19 10.00 8.29
CA LEU A 67 9.53 9.25 7.08
C LEU A 67 11.01 8.85 7.09
N LYS A 68 11.29 7.66 6.58
CA LYS A 68 12.65 7.15 6.38
C LYS A 68 12.75 6.61 4.97
N ILE A 69 13.71 7.12 4.21
CA ILE A 69 14.03 6.64 2.86
C ILE A 69 15.27 5.78 2.97
N GLU A 70 15.18 4.55 2.48
CA GLU A 70 16.29 3.59 2.43
C GLU A 70 16.47 3.09 1.00
N ARG A 71 17.71 2.74 0.65
CA ARG A 71 18.01 2.02 -0.59
C ARG A 71 18.05 0.54 -0.29
N ARG A 72 17.15 -0.22 -0.91
CA ARG A 72 17.02 -1.68 -0.79
C ARG A 72 16.60 -2.27 -2.14
N PRO A 73 16.89 -3.55 -2.40
CA PRO A 73 16.26 -4.26 -3.50
C PRO A 73 14.73 -4.21 -3.41
N PHE A 74 14.07 -4.09 -4.56
CA PHE A 74 12.63 -4.06 -4.69
C PHE A 74 12.14 -5.29 -5.45
N LEU A 75 10.91 -5.70 -5.13
CA LEU A 75 10.11 -6.61 -5.93
C LEU A 75 9.02 -5.81 -6.64
N ILE A 76 8.75 -6.14 -7.90
CA ILE A 76 7.56 -5.67 -8.62
C ILE A 76 6.53 -6.79 -8.57
N ILE A 77 5.40 -6.53 -7.91
CA ILE A 77 4.30 -7.46 -7.78
C ILE A 77 3.20 -6.98 -8.73
N ARG A 78 2.89 -7.78 -9.74
CA ARG A 78 1.79 -7.52 -10.68
C ARG A 78 0.58 -8.34 -10.30
N PHE A 79 -0.59 -7.75 -10.39
CA PHE A 79 -1.85 -8.38 -10.04
C PHE A 79 -2.93 -7.97 -11.04
N LYS A 80 -3.98 -8.78 -11.11
CA LYS A 80 -5.16 -8.55 -11.93
C LYS A 80 -6.40 -8.61 -11.05
N THR A 81 -7.38 -7.76 -11.31
CA THR A 81 -8.68 -7.80 -10.62
C THR A 81 -9.63 -8.75 -11.33
N LYS A 82 -10.77 -9.06 -10.69
CA LYS A 82 -11.85 -9.85 -11.32
C LYS A 82 -12.43 -9.18 -12.58
N ASN A 83 -12.30 -7.86 -12.70
CA ASN A 83 -12.74 -7.09 -13.85
C ASN A 83 -11.65 -6.94 -14.91
N GLU A 84 -10.58 -7.74 -14.81
CA GLU A 84 -9.44 -7.75 -15.71
C GLU A 84 -8.54 -6.51 -15.69
N ASP A 85 -8.79 -5.56 -14.77
CA ASP A 85 -7.89 -4.43 -14.52
C ASP A 85 -6.52 -4.95 -14.05
N VAL A 86 -5.45 -4.43 -14.63
CA VAL A 86 -4.08 -4.77 -14.25
C VAL A 86 -3.54 -3.69 -13.32
N GLY A 87 -2.84 -4.11 -12.27
CA GLY A 87 -2.13 -3.23 -11.35
C GLY A 87 -0.76 -3.77 -10.99
N GLN A 88 0.06 -2.89 -10.42
CA GLN A 88 1.33 -3.27 -9.86
C GLN A 88 1.63 -2.50 -8.57
N ILE A 89 2.45 -3.10 -7.72
CA ILE A 89 3.05 -2.43 -6.57
C ILE A 89 4.53 -2.79 -6.48
N ILE A 90 5.35 -1.83 -6.09
CA ILE A 90 6.79 -2.01 -5.90
C ILE A 90 7.10 -1.92 -4.41
N LEU A 91 7.55 -3.03 -3.83
CA LEU A 91 7.76 -3.21 -2.39
C LEU A 91 9.17 -3.71 -2.09
N GLN A 92 9.73 -3.30 -0.95
CA GLN A 92 11.07 -3.74 -0.58
C GLN A 92 11.11 -5.26 -0.42
N GLN A 93 12.17 -5.88 -0.92
CA GLN A 93 12.38 -7.33 -0.79
C GLN A 93 12.79 -7.65 0.66
N ALA A 94 11.81 -7.83 1.55
CA ALA A 94 12.03 -8.21 2.94
C ALA A 94 10.82 -8.93 3.52
N GLU A 95 11.05 -9.93 4.37
CA GLU A 95 10.02 -10.76 5.03
C GLU A 95 9.07 -9.97 5.96
N THR A 96 9.49 -8.79 6.42
CA THR A 96 8.69 -7.91 7.26
C THR A 96 7.69 -7.08 6.44
N VAL A 97 7.88 -7.01 5.12
CA VAL A 97 6.97 -6.35 4.18
C VAL A 97 5.92 -7.35 3.75
N ARG A 98 4.67 -7.04 4.06
CA ARG A 98 3.56 -7.97 3.87
C ARG A 98 2.39 -7.27 3.20
N LEU A 99 1.74 -7.97 2.29
CA LEU A 99 0.42 -7.63 1.78
C LEU A 99 -0.65 -8.29 2.65
N ILE A 100 -1.92 -7.94 2.45
CA ILE A 100 -3.04 -8.59 3.10
C ILE A 100 -3.70 -9.55 2.11
N ASP A 101 -3.86 -10.82 2.48
CA ASP A 101 -4.53 -11.83 1.65
C ASP A 101 -6.07 -11.67 1.67
N LYS A 102 -6.78 -12.42 0.83
CA LYS A 102 -8.25 -12.41 0.78
C LYS A 102 -8.96 -12.78 2.10
N TYR A 103 -8.26 -13.39 3.04
CA TYR A 103 -8.79 -13.78 4.35
C TYR A 103 -8.43 -12.78 5.45
N GLY A 104 -7.67 -11.73 5.12
CA GLY A 104 -7.23 -10.70 6.07
C GLY A 104 -5.93 -11.01 6.78
N ASN A 105 -5.21 -12.07 6.39
CA ASN A 105 -3.92 -12.43 6.98
C ASN A 105 -2.79 -11.67 6.29
N ALA A 106 -1.70 -11.45 7.02
CA ALA A 106 -0.50 -10.84 6.46
C ALA A 106 0.33 -11.88 5.69
N LEU A 107 0.57 -11.62 4.42
CA LEU A 107 1.33 -12.46 3.51
C LEU A 107 2.66 -11.79 3.12
N SER A 108 3.78 -12.44 3.41
CA SER A 108 5.11 -11.90 3.10
C SER A 108 5.32 -11.76 1.60
N VAL A 109 5.86 -10.61 1.17
CA VAL A 109 6.17 -10.37 -0.26
C VAL A 109 7.25 -11.31 -0.80
N THR A 110 8.09 -11.88 0.07
CA THR A 110 9.13 -12.83 -0.33
C THR A 110 8.61 -14.25 -0.47
N GLU A 111 7.39 -14.52 0.00
CA GLU A 111 6.75 -15.85 -0.04
C GLU A 111 5.57 -15.90 -1.03
N LEU A 112 5.24 -14.75 -1.66
CA LEU A 112 4.21 -14.65 -2.68
C LEU A 112 4.44 -15.64 -3.82
N LYS A 113 3.36 -16.29 -4.22
CA LYS A 113 3.29 -17.19 -5.37
C LYS A 113 2.30 -16.66 -6.39
N ILE A 114 2.47 -17.12 -7.63
CA ILE A 114 1.47 -16.86 -8.67
C ILE A 114 0.13 -17.45 -8.22
N ASN A 115 -0.93 -16.67 -8.44
CA ASN A 115 -2.32 -16.94 -8.02
C ASN A 115 -2.63 -16.71 -6.54
N ASP A 116 -1.70 -16.19 -5.73
CA ASP A 116 -2.07 -15.67 -4.41
C ASP A 116 -3.01 -14.46 -4.56
N GLU A 117 -4.07 -14.44 -3.76
CA GLU A 117 -5.09 -13.38 -3.79
C GLU A 117 -4.84 -12.37 -2.68
N ILE A 118 -4.69 -11.10 -3.07
CA ILE A 118 -4.44 -9.97 -2.16
C ILE A 118 -5.63 -9.00 -2.13
N MET A 119 -5.79 -8.30 -1.01
CA MET A 119 -6.76 -7.23 -0.89
C MET A 119 -6.26 -5.95 -1.55
N ILE A 120 -7.12 -5.37 -2.37
CA ILE A 120 -6.92 -4.07 -2.99
C ILE A 120 -8.11 -3.16 -2.72
N ARG A 121 -7.85 -1.85 -2.68
CA ARG A 121 -8.87 -0.82 -2.78
C ARG A 121 -9.02 -0.43 -4.25
N GLN A 122 -10.17 -0.78 -4.82
CA GLN A 122 -10.58 -0.33 -6.14
C GLN A 122 -11.38 0.97 -6.01
N GLN A 123 -11.12 1.92 -6.89
CA GLN A 123 -11.94 3.13 -7.03
C GLN A 123 -12.05 3.45 -8.51
N ASN A 124 -13.28 3.60 -8.98
CA ASN A 124 -13.59 3.77 -10.41
C ASN A 124 -13.51 5.24 -10.86
N GLN A 125 -12.73 6.07 -10.17
CA GLN A 125 -12.60 7.50 -10.49
C GLN A 125 -11.17 7.79 -10.92
N MET A 126 -11.03 8.49 -12.05
CA MET A 126 -9.77 9.05 -12.50
C MET A 126 -9.22 9.99 -11.43
N ARG A 127 -7.89 10.13 -11.34
CA ARG A 127 -7.26 11.08 -10.42
C ARG A 127 -6.44 12.11 -11.17
N HIS A 128 -6.70 13.39 -10.91
CA HIS A 128 -5.87 14.50 -11.38
C HIS A 128 -5.27 15.21 -10.18
N ILE A 129 -3.95 15.12 -10.03
CA ILE A 129 -3.21 15.69 -8.89
C ILE A 129 -3.83 15.21 -7.55
N GLY A 130 -4.06 13.90 -7.45
CA GLY A 130 -4.57 13.27 -6.23
C GLY A 130 -6.07 13.38 -5.99
N LYS A 131 -6.79 14.27 -6.69
CA LYS A 131 -8.24 14.44 -6.52
C LYS A 131 -9.03 13.54 -7.47
N PRO A 132 -10.15 12.93 -7.01
CA PRO A 132 -10.99 12.14 -7.88
C PRO A 132 -11.76 13.02 -8.88
N LEU A 133 -11.85 12.57 -10.13
CA LEU A 133 -12.60 13.17 -11.23
C LEU A 133 -13.34 12.09 -12.01
N GLU A 134 -14.42 12.49 -12.69
CA GLU A 134 -15.07 11.67 -13.71
C GLU A 134 -14.27 11.76 -15.03
N GLY A 135 -13.97 10.62 -15.65
CA GLY A 135 -13.22 10.54 -16.92
C GLY A 135 -12.43 9.25 -17.11
N GLU A 136 -11.75 9.12 -18.25
CA GLU A 136 -10.89 7.99 -18.61
C GLU A 136 -9.40 8.38 -18.49
N MET A 137 -8.58 7.49 -17.92
CA MET A 137 -7.14 7.68 -17.72
C MET A 137 -6.39 6.44 -18.20
N ASP A 138 -5.38 6.62 -19.06
CA ASP A 138 -4.48 5.55 -19.50
C ASP A 138 -3.12 5.70 -18.79
N GLU A 139 -2.78 4.74 -17.94
CA GLU A 139 -1.52 4.67 -17.18
C GLU A 139 -0.70 3.51 -17.74
N LYS A 140 0.49 3.79 -18.30
CA LYS A 140 1.33 2.83 -19.04
C LYS A 140 2.40 2.16 -18.19
#